data_AF-A0A949PH39-F1
#
_entry.id   AF-A0A949PH39-F1
#
_cell.length_a   1.000
_cell.length_b   1.000
_cell.length_c   1.000
_cell.angle_alpha   90.00
_cell.angle_beta   90.00
_cell.angle_gamma   90.00
#
_symmetry.space_group_name_H-M   'P 1'
#
loop_
_entity.id
_entity.type
_entity.pdbx_description
1 polymer ?
#
loop_
_entity_poly.entity_id
_entity_poly.type
_entity_poly.pdbx_seq_one_letter_code
_entity_poly.pdbx_strand_id
1 'polypeptide(L)'
;MFDVAVIVIMLISGVLAFFRGFTSEIISILAWVAGTLMSLWLYPYLLPFMGSLVSPDWLAAAISAAVIFTIVFVAISALTYKWGEKIRTSHIGMLDRTLGFVFGVVRGLIVIAVAFLFFSWLVVDRSDHPEWVREAKLLPIVESTSQALH
;
A
#
# COMPACT_ATOMS: atom_id res chain seq x y z
N MET A 1 -11.34 -19.71 -12.63
CA MET A 1 -11.94 -18.43 -12.17
C MET A 1 -10.93 -17.56 -11.43
N PHE A 2 -10.03 -18.16 -10.65
CA PHE A 2 -8.94 -17.44 -9.97
C PHE A 2 -8.09 -16.60 -10.94
N ASP A 3 -7.66 -17.16 -12.07
CA ASP A 3 -6.84 -16.44 -13.07
C ASP A 3 -7.49 -15.13 -13.54
N VAL A 4 -8.81 -15.15 -13.79
CA VAL A 4 -9.56 -13.97 -14.22
C VAL A 4 -9.58 -12.93 -13.10
N ALA A 5 -9.80 -13.35 -11.86
CA ALA A 5 -9.75 -12.44 -10.71
C ALA A 5 -8.36 -11.79 -10.57
N VAL A 6 -7.29 -12.59 -10.69
CA VAL A 6 -5.90 -12.11 -10.62
C VAL A 6 -5.63 -11.05 -11.69
N ILE A 7 -5.96 -11.36 -12.95
CA ILE A 7 -5.78 -10.44 -14.08
C ILE A 7 -6.59 -9.16 -13.88
N VAL A 8 -7.86 -9.27 -13.49
CA VAL A 8 -8.74 -8.11 -13.28
C VAL A 8 -8.19 -7.20 -12.19
N ILE A 9 -7.75 -7.76 -11.05
CA ILE A 9 -7.17 -6.98 -9.95
C ILE A 9 -5.88 -6.29 -10.38
N MET A 10 -4.98 -7.02 -11.07
CA MET A 10 -3.73 -6.45 -11.58
C MET A 10 -4.00 -5.31 -12.58
N LEU A 11 -4.96 -5.49 -13.49
CA LEU A 11 -5.35 -4.46 -14.46
C LEU A 11 -5.99 -3.24 -13.80
N ILE A 12 -6.93 -3.44 -12.86
CA ILE A 12 -7.54 -2.33 -12.11
C ILE A 12 -6.45 -1.57 -11.35
N SER A 13 -5.56 -2.27 -10.65
CA SER A 13 -4.47 -1.67 -9.91
C SER A 13 -3.52 -0.88 -10.84
N GLY A 14 -3.19 -1.44 -12.00
CA GLY A 14 -2.41 -0.80 -13.06
C GLY A 14 -3.07 0.46 -13.61
N VAL A 15 -4.34 0.39 -14.01
CA VAL A 15 -5.09 1.53 -14.55
C VAL A 15 -5.24 2.66 -13.53
N LEU A 16 -5.54 2.32 -12.27
CA LEU A 16 -5.61 3.31 -11.19
C LEU A 16 -4.26 3.98 -10.91
N ALA A 17 -3.16 3.25 -11.07
CA ALA A 17 -1.81 3.79 -10.91
C ALA A 17 -1.36 4.58 -12.16
N PHE A 18 -1.81 4.22 -13.36
CA PHE A 18 -1.61 4.99 -14.59
C PHE A 18 -2.21 6.39 -14.46
N PHE A 19 -3.43 6.52 -13.92
CA PHE A 19 -4.06 7.82 -13.72
C PHE A 19 -3.38 8.66 -12.63
N ARG A 20 -2.83 8.01 -11.60
CA ARG A 20 -2.11 8.69 -10.52
C ARG A 20 -0.68 9.08 -10.87
N GLY A 21 0.00 8.28 -11.70
CA GLY A 21 1.42 8.42 -12.01
C GLY A 21 2.33 7.70 -11.01
N PHE A 22 3.49 7.24 -11.48
CA PHE A 22 4.50 6.53 -10.67
C PHE A 22 5.05 7.40 -9.54
N THR A 23 5.35 8.66 -9.83
CA THR A 23 5.89 9.63 -8.88
C THR A 23 4.94 9.81 -7.69
N SER A 24 3.63 9.93 -7.97
CA SER A 24 2.62 10.05 -6.93
C SER A 24 2.58 8.82 -6.03
N GLU A 25 2.74 7.64 -6.61
CA GLU A 25 2.74 6.37 -5.91
C GLU A 25 3.97 6.22 -5.01
N ILE A 26 5.17 6.57 -5.48
CA ILE A 26 6.38 6.61 -4.65
C ILE A 26 6.24 7.61 -3.51
N ILE A 27 5.78 8.84 -3.78
CA ILE A 27 5.66 9.85 -2.73
C ILE A 27 4.64 9.41 -1.67
N SER A 28 3.55 8.73 -2.07
CA SER A 28 2.60 8.15 -1.13
C SER A 28 3.28 7.12 -0.20
N ILE A 29 4.12 6.24 -0.74
CA ILE A 29 4.88 5.26 0.07
C ILE A 29 5.84 5.98 1.01
N LEU A 30 6.56 6.99 0.51
CA LEU A 30 7.46 7.81 1.34
C LEU A 30 6.69 8.55 2.45
N ALA A 31 5.47 9.03 2.18
CA ALA A 31 4.62 9.68 3.17
C ALA A 31 4.22 8.70 4.29
N TRP A 32 3.85 7.46 3.95
CA TRP A 32 3.58 6.42 4.93
C TRP A 32 4.81 6.10 5.79
N VAL A 33 5.98 5.90 5.16
CA VAL A 33 7.23 5.57 5.87
C VAL A 33 7.67 6.72 6.77
N ALA A 34 7.75 7.94 6.22
CA ALA A 34 8.17 9.12 6.97
C ALA A 34 7.18 9.48 8.07
N GLY A 35 5.87 9.40 7.81
CA GLY A 35 4.83 9.60 8.81
C GLY A 35 4.94 8.62 9.96
N THR A 36 5.18 7.34 9.67
CA THR A 36 5.37 6.31 10.70
C THR A 36 6.62 6.57 11.52
N LEU A 37 7.76 6.81 10.87
CA LEU A 37 9.03 7.06 11.55
C LEU A 37 8.98 8.32 12.42
N MET A 38 8.44 9.41 11.89
CA MET A 38 8.25 10.66 12.64
C MET A 38 7.28 10.48 13.79
N SER A 39 6.18 9.75 13.59
CA SER A 39 5.24 9.42 14.67
C SER A 39 5.95 8.69 15.81
N LEU A 40 6.71 7.63 15.51
CA LEU A 40 7.46 6.87 16.52
C LEU A 40 8.51 7.71 17.26
N TRP A 41 9.10 8.70 16.57
CA TRP A 41 10.13 9.53 17.17
C TRP A 41 9.57 10.72 17.96
N LEU A 42 8.49 11.34 17.49
CA LEU A 42 7.94 12.56 18.08
C LEU A 42 6.80 12.30 19.09
N TYR A 43 6.15 11.13 19.09
CA TYR A 43 5.03 10.90 20.03
C TYR A 43 5.39 11.10 21.51
N PRO A 44 6.60 10.79 22.03
CA PRO A 44 6.92 10.97 23.44
C PRO A 44 6.92 12.45 23.85
N TYR A 45 7.15 13.37 22.91
CA TYR A 45 7.12 14.81 23.16
C TYR A 45 5.69 15.36 23.22
N LEU A 46 4.76 14.75 22.49
CA LEU A 46 3.34 15.13 22.49
C LEU A 46 2.55 14.44 23.60
N LEU A 47 3.03 13.29 24.08
CA LEU A 47 2.39 12.47 25.10
C LEU A 47 2.06 13.21 26.41
N PRO A 48 2.93 14.05 27.01
CA PRO A 48 2.61 14.75 28.25
C PRO A 48 1.40 15.68 28.12
N PHE A 49 1.24 16.31 26.94
CA PHE A 49 0.09 17.15 26.66
C PHE A 49 -1.18 16.32 26.50
N MET A 50 -1.13 15.23 25.72
CA MET A 50 -2.29 14.37 25.49
C MET A 50 -2.71 13.56 26.72
N GLY A 51 -1.76 13.14 27.56
CA GLY A 51 -2.03 12.40 28.79
C GLY A 51 -2.80 13.23 29.82
N SER A 52 -2.72 14.56 29.76
CA SER A 52 -3.55 15.45 30.58
C SER A 52 -5.00 15.57 30.11
N LEU A 53 -5.27 15.23 28.84
CA LEU A 53 -6.58 15.38 28.19
C LEU A 53 -7.32 14.04 28.05
N VAL A 54 -6.58 12.94 27.93
CA VAL A 54 -7.12 11.62 27.62
C VAL A 54 -6.52 10.58 28.56
N SER A 55 -7.39 9.77 29.16
CA SER A 55 -7.02 8.55 29.88
C SER A 55 -7.70 7.36 29.20
N PRO A 56 -7.08 6.16 29.17
CA PRO A 56 -5.80 5.77 29.77
C PRO A 56 -4.54 6.13 28.95
N ASP A 57 -3.35 6.01 29.53
CA ASP A 57 -2.06 6.42 28.91
C ASP A 57 -1.80 5.79 27.54
N TRP A 58 -2.18 4.53 27.33
CA TRP A 58 -2.01 3.88 26.03
C TRP A 58 -2.84 4.55 24.93
N LEU A 59 -4.02 5.10 25.29
CA LEU A 59 -4.88 5.81 24.36
C LEU A 59 -4.31 7.20 24.07
N ALA A 60 -3.76 7.90 25.07
CA ALA A 60 -3.06 9.16 24.88
C ALA A 60 -1.83 8.99 23.96
N ALA A 61 -1.07 7.90 24.11
CA ALA A 61 0.05 7.56 23.24
C ALA A 61 -0.42 7.27 21.81
N ALA A 62 -1.48 6.48 21.64
CA ALA A 62 -2.05 6.18 20.33
C ALA A 62 -2.54 7.45 19.61
N ILE A 63 -3.22 8.35 20.32
CA ILE A 63 -3.67 9.64 19.76
C ILE A 63 -2.49 10.53 19.41
N SER A 64 -1.47 10.62 20.27
CA SER A 64 -0.27 11.42 20.00
C SER A 64 0.43 10.96 18.72
N ALA A 65 0.65 9.65 18.59
CA ALA A 65 1.21 9.04 17.40
C ALA A 65 0.33 9.31 16.15
N ALA A 66 -0.98 9.09 16.25
CA ALA A 66 -1.92 9.29 15.15
C ALA A 66 -1.95 10.75 14.65
N VAL A 67 -1.91 11.72 15.56
CA VAL A 67 -1.88 13.15 15.22
C VAL A 67 -0.60 13.49 14.46
N ILE A 68 0.56 13.07 14.97
CA ILE A 68 1.85 13.33 14.31
C ILE A 68 1.91 12.65 12.94
N PHE A 69 1.53 11.37 12.88
CA PHE A 69 1.45 10.62 11.63
C PHE A 69 0.61 11.38 10.60
N THR A 70 -0.60 11.81 10.99
CA THR A 70 -1.54 12.51 10.10
C THR A 70 -0.96 13.83 9.60
N ILE A 71 -0.37 14.64 10.48
CA ILE A 71 0.22 15.93 10.09
C ILE A 71 1.35 15.72 9.08
N VAL A 72 2.27 14.79 9.35
CA VAL A 72 3.41 14.51 8.48
C VAL A 72 2.94 13.92 7.14
N PHE A 73 2.03 12.96 7.20
CA PHE A 73 1.46 12.31 6.02
C PHE A 73 0.78 13.32 5.09
N VAL A 74 -0.07 14.19 5.65
CA VAL A 74 -0.77 15.24 4.89
C VAL A 74 0.23 16.27 4.34
N ALA A 75 1.24 16.67 5.11
CA ALA A 75 2.25 17.62 4.65
C ALA A 75 3.03 17.10 3.43
N ILE A 76 3.46 15.84 3.48
CA ILE A 76 4.18 15.19 2.36
C ILE A 76 3.23 14.98 1.17
N SER A 77 2.02 14.49 1.40
CA SER A 77 1.03 14.26 0.32
C SER A 77 0.60 15.55 -0.37
N ALA A 78 0.49 16.65 0.37
CA ALA A 78 0.16 17.96 -0.18
C ALA A 78 1.27 18.50 -1.09
N LEU A 79 2.53 18.14 -0.84
CA LEU A 79 3.64 18.46 -1.73
C LEU A 79 3.42 17.79 -3.09
N THR A 80 3.03 16.51 -3.14
CA THR A 80 2.75 15.78 -4.38
C THR A 80 1.75 16.50 -5.28
N TYR A 81 0.66 17.03 -4.72
CA TYR A 81 -0.38 17.72 -5.47
C TYR A 81 0.17 18.93 -6.24
N LYS A 82 1.04 19.73 -5.59
CA LYS A 82 1.66 20.91 -6.20
C LYS A 82 2.63 20.58 -7.34
N TRP A 83 3.26 19.41 -7.29
CA TRP A 83 4.22 18.97 -8.31
C TRP A 83 3.54 18.22 -9.46
N GLY A 84 2.40 17.56 -9.20
CA GLY A 84 1.62 16.83 -10.20
C GLY A 84 1.11 17.70 -11.34
N GLU A 85 0.74 18.95 -11.08
CA GLU A 85 0.34 19.93 -12.11
C GLU A 85 1.47 20.20 -13.12
N LYS A 86 2.71 20.26 -12.62
CA LYS A 86 3.90 20.66 -13.39
C LYS A 86 4.43 19.53 -14.29
N ILE A 87 4.27 18.28 -13.85
CA ILE A 87 4.72 17.09 -14.61
C ILE A 87 3.72 16.76 -15.72
N ARG A 88 2.41 17.00 -15.49
CA ARG A 88 1.32 16.66 -16.42
C ARG A 88 1.41 17.30 -17.81
N THR A 89 2.12 18.42 -17.96
CA THR A 89 2.26 19.14 -19.23
C THR A 89 3.53 18.79 -20.01
N SER A 90 4.36 17.88 -19.48
CA SER A 90 5.64 17.50 -20.08
C SER A 90 5.60 16.10 -20.72
N HIS A 91 6.52 15.83 -21.66
CA HIS A 91 6.75 14.49 -22.21
C HIS A 91 7.07 13.45 -21.11
N ILE A 92 7.65 13.90 -19.99
CA ILE A 92 7.95 13.07 -18.81
C ILE A 92 6.66 12.55 -18.17
N GLY A 93 5.54 13.28 -18.30
CA GLY A 93 4.25 12.87 -17.76
C GLY A 93 3.70 11.59 -18.39
N MET A 94 4.00 11.29 -19.66
CA MET A 94 3.59 10.03 -20.28
C MET A 94 4.42 8.85 -19.76
N LEU A 95 5.74 9.04 -19.61
CA LEU A 95 6.63 8.03 -19.02
C LEU A 95 6.23 7.72 -17.58
N ASP A 96 5.95 8.75 -16.77
CA ASP A 96 5.51 8.60 -15.37
C ASP A 96 4.22 7.79 -15.25
N ARG A 97 3.25 7.98 -16.15
CA ARG A 97 2.01 7.20 -16.17
C ARG A 97 2.23 5.76 -16.58
N THR A 98 3.06 5.51 -17.59
CA THR A 98 3.39 4.14 -18.03
C THR A 98 4.14 3.37 -16.95
N LEU A 99 5.12 4.00 -16.30
CA LEU A 99 5.78 3.44 -15.11
C LEU A 99 4.78 3.20 -13.98
N GLY A 100 3.81 4.12 -13.81
CA GLY A 100 2.73 3.98 -12.83
C GLY A 100 1.88 2.75 -13.10
N PHE A 101 1.55 2.48 -14.37
CA PHE A 101 0.84 1.27 -14.77
C PHE A 101 1.63 0.00 -14.39
N VAL A 102 2.91 -0.09 -14.77
CA VAL A 102 3.75 -1.25 -14.46
C VAL A 102 3.85 -1.45 -12.95
N PHE A 103 4.11 -0.39 -12.20
CA PHE A 103 4.13 -0.43 -10.74
C PHE A 103 2.77 -0.90 -10.18
N GLY A 104 1.66 -0.38 -10.69
CA GLY A 104 0.32 -0.78 -10.27
C GLY A 104 0.02 -2.24 -10.53
N VAL A 105 0.46 -2.79 -11.66
CA VAL A 105 0.34 -4.22 -11.98
C VAL A 105 1.12 -5.07 -10.97
N VAL A 106 2.37 -4.71 -10.67
CA VAL A 106 3.19 -5.39 -9.66
C VAL A 106 2.56 -5.29 -8.27
N ARG A 107 2.10 -4.10 -7.86
CA ARG A 107 1.36 -3.92 -6.59
C ARG A 107 0.11 -4.80 -6.54
N GLY A 108 -0.63 -4.90 -7.64
CA GLY A 108 -1.80 -5.77 -7.73
C GLY A 108 -1.44 -7.24 -7.49
N LEU A 109 -0.34 -7.71 -8.07
CA LEU A 109 0.18 -9.06 -7.82
C LEU A 109 0.56 -9.27 -6.34
N ILE A 110 1.23 -8.30 -5.73
CA ILE A 110 1.60 -8.35 -4.30
C ILE A 110 0.34 -8.43 -3.42
N VAL A 111 -0.68 -7.62 -3.70
CA VAL A 111 -1.95 -7.64 -2.94
C VAL A 111 -2.61 -9.02 -3.01
N ILE A 112 -2.63 -9.64 -4.19
CA ILE A 112 -3.16 -10.99 -4.39
C ILE A 112 -2.31 -12.02 -3.65
N ALA A 113 -0.98 -11.90 -3.71
CA ALA A 113 -0.06 -12.80 -3.00
C ALA A 113 -0.25 -12.73 -1.48
N VAL A 114 -0.43 -11.53 -0.92
CA VAL A 114 -0.77 -11.34 0.51
C VAL A 114 -2.13 -11.93 0.85
N ALA A 115 -3.14 -11.74 -0.01
CA ALA A 115 -4.46 -12.35 0.18
C ALA A 115 -4.38 -13.89 0.13
N PHE A 116 -3.56 -14.43 -0.78
CA PHE A 116 -3.32 -15.86 -0.89
C PHE A 116 -2.55 -16.41 0.32
N LEU A 117 -1.53 -15.70 0.82
CA LEU A 117 -0.84 -16.04 2.07
C LEU A 117 -1.84 -16.19 3.22
N PHE A 118 -2.70 -15.19 3.39
CA PHE A 118 -3.72 -15.21 4.43
C PHE A 118 -4.72 -16.36 4.23
N PHE A 119 -5.12 -16.65 2.99
CA PHE A 119 -5.96 -17.80 2.66
C PHE A 119 -5.29 -19.14 2.97
N SER A 120 -4.01 -19.32 2.61
CA SER A 120 -3.25 -20.54 2.89
C SER A 120 -2.96 -20.74 4.38
N TRP A 121 -2.90 -19.65 5.15
CA TRP A 121 -2.79 -19.71 6.60
C TRP A 121 -4.10 -20.14 7.27
N LEU A 122 -5.26 -19.74 6.71
CA LEU A 122 -6.58 -20.18 7.18
C LEU A 122 -6.92 -21.62 6.76
N VAL A 123 -6.57 -22.00 5.52
CA VAL A 123 -6.85 -23.32 4.94
C VAL A 123 -5.52 -24.02 4.67
N VAL A 124 -5.04 -24.71 5.70
CA VAL A 124 -3.70 -25.31 5.77
C VAL A 124 -3.56 -26.47 4.78
N ASP A 125 -4.59 -27.31 4.64
CA ASP A 125 -4.53 -28.44 3.72
C ASP A 125 -4.86 -27.99 2.29
N ARG A 126 -3.93 -28.24 1.36
CA ARG A 126 -4.14 -27.91 -0.06
C ARG A 126 -5.24 -28.74 -0.70
N SER A 127 -5.56 -29.91 -0.15
CA SER A 127 -6.67 -30.72 -0.66
C SER A 127 -8.04 -30.08 -0.43
N ASP A 128 -8.15 -29.22 0.59
CA ASP A 128 -9.34 -28.43 0.91
C ASP A 128 -9.45 -27.14 0.08
N HIS A 129 -8.46 -26.84 -0.77
CA HIS A 129 -8.53 -25.67 -1.65
C HIS A 129 -9.57 -25.92 -2.74
N PRO A 130 -10.41 -24.92 -3.09
CA PRO A 130 -11.36 -25.07 -4.17
C PRO A 130 -10.68 -25.40 -5.50
N GLU A 131 -11.29 -26.25 -6.34
CA GLU A 131 -10.73 -26.67 -7.64
C GLU A 131 -10.36 -25.49 -8.54
N TRP A 132 -11.17 -24.44 -8.52
CA TRP A 132 -10.96 -23.22 -9.31
C TRP A 132 -9.73 -22.39 -8.90
N VAL A 133 -9.12 -22.70 -7.74
CA VAL A 133 -7.81 -22.20 -7.28
C VAL A 133 -6.71 -23.20 -7.66
N ARG A 134 -6.89 -24.49 -7.34
CA ARG A 134 -5.88 -25.55 -7.57
C ARG A 134 -5.45 -25.69 -9.02
N GLU A 135 -6.38 -25.49 -9.96
CA GLU A 135 -6.12 -25.62 -11.40
C GLU A 135 -5.66 -24.31 -12.07
N ALA A 136 -5.52 -23.23 -11.31
CA ALA A 136 -5.27 -21.92 -11.88
C ALA A 136 -3.85 -21.78 -12.43
N LYS A 137 -3.71 -21.23 -13.64
CA LYS A 137 -2.41 -21.09 -14.32
C LYS A 137 -1.49 -20.05 -13.70
N LEU A 138 -2.07 -19.03 -13.06
CA LEU A 138 -1.34 -17.99 -12.36
C LEU A 138 -1.01 -18.37 -10.91
N LEU A 139 -1.52 -19.51 -10.41
CA LEU A 139 -1.24 -19.99 -9.06
C LEU A 139 0.28 -20.09 -8.78
N PRO A 140 1.14 -20.64 -9.66
CA PRO A 140 2.57 -20.73 -9.38
C PRO A 140 3.24 -19.36 -9.20
N ILE A 141 2.79 -18.34 -9.96
CA ILE A 141 3.34 -16.97 -9.86
C ILE A 141 2.89 -16.35 -8.54
N VAL A 142 1.62 -16.51 -8.17
CA VAL A 142 1.07 -16.01 -6.90
C VAL A 142 1.75 -16.71 -5.72
N GLU A 143 1.92 -18.02 -5.75
CA GLU A 143 2.61 -18.81 -4.72
C GLU A 143 4.08 -18.39 -4.59
N SER A 144 4.81 -18.25 -5.70
CA SER A 144 6.21 -17.82 -5.67
C SER A 144 6.35 -16.41 -5.08
N THR A 145 5.44 -15.50 -5.45
CA THR A 145 5.42 -14.14 -4.89
C THR A 145 5.07 -14.15 -3.41
N SER A 146 4.14 -15.01 -3.01
CA SER A 146 3.72 -15.23 -1.62
C SER A 146 4.89 -15.77 -0.77
N GLN A 147 5.64 -16.75 -1.27
CA GLN A 147 6.82 -17.29 -0.58
C GLN A 147 7.93 -16.25 -0.43
N ALA A 148 8.12 -15.37 -1.41
CA ALA A 148 9.12 -14.29 -1.32
C ALA A 148 8.78 -13.22 -0.27
N LEU A 149 7.55 -13.18 0.23
CA LEU A 149 7.08 -12.25 1.27
C LEU A 149 7.17 -12.84 2.69
N HIS A 150 7.64 -14.07 2.84
CA HIS A 150 7.73 -14.84 4.09
C HIS A 150 9.20 -15.17 4.42
#